data_AF-H0R4S9-F1
#
_entry.id   AF-H0R4S9-F1
#
_cell.length_a   1.000
_cell.length_b   1.000
_cell.length_c   1.000
_cell.angle_alpha   90.00
_cell.angle_beta   90.00
_cell.angle_gamma   90.00
#
_symmetry.space_group_name_H-M   'P 1'
#
loop_
_entity.id
_entity.type
_entity.pdbx_description
1 polymer ?
#
loop_
_entity_poly.entity_id
_entity_poly.type
_entity_poly.pdbx_seq_one_letter_code
_entity_poly.pdbx_strand_id
1 'polypeptide(L)'
;MYIEGSTEVVSWGGSTEERRKGRTPVAESKVTIVVPDAATMEKCLTALEESDRRLATMGPGTGGYDWQIVFREDMADGSGKVHFGVVWYDTDFYRAKREIFSASDHTSMFGRLGFTADDVSVEHWVKDAAAA
;
A
#
# COMPACT_ATOMS: atom_id res chain seq x y z
N MET A 1 -27.26 15.43 -6.01
CA MET A 1 -27.24 14.00 -6.36
C MET A 1 -25.92 13.46 -5.88
N TYR A 2 -25.91 12.80 -4.72
CA TYR A 2 -24.70 12.16 -4.20
C TYR A 2 -24.59 10.83 -4.92
N ILE A 3 -23.54 10.66 -5.70
CA ILE A 3 -23.21 9.36 -6.29
C ILE A 3 -22.31 8.71 -5.24
N GLU A 4 -22.89 7.84 -4.41
CA GLU A 4 -22.14 7.09 -3.39
C GLU A 4 -21.34 5.99 -4.08
N GLY A 5 -20.02 6.10 -4.07
CA GLY A 5 -19.14 4.95 -4.31
C GLY A 5 -19.18 4.01 -3.10
N SER A 6 -18.96 2.72 -3.31
CA SER A 6 -18.84 1.74 -2.21
C SER A 6 -17.40 1.66 -1.73
N THR A 7 -17.19 1.69 -0.41
CA THR A 7 -15.88 1.45 0.20
C THR A 7 -15.88 0.16 1.00
N GLU A 8 -14.89 -0.70 0.74
CA GLU A 8 -14.73 -2.00 1.40
C GLU A 8 -13.30 -2.17 1.94
N VAL A 9 -13.17 -2.78 3.12
CA VAL A 9 -11.87 -3.25 3.63
C VAL A 9 -11.57 -4.61 3.02
N VAL A 10 -10.47 -4.70 2.26
CA VAL A 10 -10.07 -5.93 1.56
C VAL A 10 -9.02 -6.72 2.35
N SER A 11 -8.12 -6.03 3.05
CA SER A 11 -7.10 -6.67 3.88
C SER A 11 -6.72 -5.77 5.05
N TRP A 12 -6.30 -6.36 6.17
CA TRP A 12 -5.82 -5.64 7.34
C TRP A 12 -4.29 -5.55 7.41
N GLY A 13 -3.56 -6.53 6.84
CA GLY A 13 -2.09 -6.58 6.85
C GLY A 13 -1.46 -6.26 8.22
N GLY A 14 -0.34 -5.54 8.19
CA GLY A 14 0.39 -4.90 9.28
C GLY A 14 -0.38 -3.89 10.13
N SER A 15 -1.70 -3.70 9.92
CA SER A 15 -2.55 -3.01 10.90
C SER A 15 -2.85 -3.88 12.13
N THR A 16 -2.58 -5.18 12.10
CA THR A 16 -2.77 -6.08 13.26
C THR A 16 -1.51 -6.20 14.11
N GLU A 17 -1.66 -6.36 15.44
CA GLU A 17 -0.52 -6.57 16.35
C GLU A 17 0.28 -7.83 16.00
N GLU A 18 -0.41 -8.90 15.60
CA GLU A 18 0.21 -10.16 15.18
C GLU A 18 1.15 -9.97 14.00
N ARG A 19 0.81 -9.10 13.03
CA ARG A 19 1.69 -8.79 11.92
C ARG A 19 2.84 -7.87 12.35
N ARG A 20 2.59 -6.87 13.21
CA ARG A 20 3.65 -5.96 13.70
C ARG A 20 4.69 -6.66 14.58
N LYS A 21 4.31 -7.68 15.35
CA LYS A 21 5.18 -8.46 16.24
C LYS A 21 6.03 -7.59 17.18
N GLY A 22 5.45 -6.51 17.70
CA GLY A 22 6.13 -5.57 18.61
C GLY A 22 7.20 -4.68 17.96
N ARG A 23 7.37 -4.68 16.63
CA ARG A 23 8.28 -3.77 15.93
C ARG A 23 7.80 -2.32 16.08
N THR A 24 8.75 -1.40 16.29
CA THR A 24 8.46 0.03 16.44
C THR A 24 8.48 0.71 15.07
N PRO A 25 7.37 1.31 14.62
CA PRO A 25 7.35 2.05 13.37
C PRO A 25 8.22 3.31 13.43
N VAL A 26 8.99 3.57 12.36
CA VAL A 26 9.79 4.79 12.18
C VAL A 26 9.17 5.75 11.17
N ALA A 27 8.32 5.24 10.28
CA ALA A 27 7.59 6.03 9.30
C ALA A 27 6.32 5.29 8.86
N GLU A 28 5.40 6.02 8.24
CA GLU A 28 4.22 5.50 7.57
C GLU A 28 4.10 6.13 6.19
N SER A 29 3.38 5.45 5.30
CA SER A 29 3.03 5.98 3.99
C SER A 29 1.61 5.60 3.64
N LYS A 30 0.91 6.46 2.93
CA LYS A 30 -0.40 6.18 2.36
C LYS A 30 -0.26 6.22 0.86
N VAL A 31 -0.68 5.15 0.22
CA VAL A 31 -0.71 5.02 -1.23
C VAL A 31 -2.16 5.02 -1.68
N THR A 32 -2.44 5.77 -2.74
CA THR A 32 -3.70 5.69 -3.49
C THR A 32 -3.37 5.42 -4.93
N ILE A 33 -4.03 4.42 -5.51
CA ILE A 33 -3.92 4.04 -6.92
C ILE A 33 -5.29 4.21 -7.56
N VAL A 34 -5.37 5.00 -8.62
CA VAL A 34 -6.56 5.08 -9.47
C VAL A 34 -6.51 3.92 -10.47
N VAL A 35 -7.62 3.20 -10.62
CA VAL A 35 -7.74 2.10 -11.58
C VAL A 35 -8.88 2.35 -12.56
N PRO A 36 -8.68 2.08 -13.86
CA PRO A 36 -9.63 2.45 -14.90
C PRO A 36 -10.88 1.58 -14.94
N ASP A 37 -10.80 0.34 -14.44
CA ASP A 37 -11.88 -0.64 -14.50
C ASP A 37 -11.77 -1.71 -13.40
N ALA A 38 -12.84 -2.47 -13.23
CA ALA A 38 -12.92 -3.59 -12.30
C ALA A 38 -11.87 -4.68 -12.58
N ALA A 39 -11.46 -4.91 -13.83
CA ALA A 39 -10.46 -5.93 -14.13
C ALA A 39 -9.06 -5.53 -13.62
N THR A 40 -8.74 -4.24 -13.68
CA THR A 40 -7.51 -3.65 -13.16
C THR A 40 -7.55 -3.59 -11.63
N MET A 41 -8.71 -3.30 -11.04
CA MET A 41 -8.94 -3.42 -9.59
C MET A 41 -8.56 -4.81 -9.08
N GLU A 42 -9.13 -5.87 -9.66
CA GLU A 42 -8.87 -7.25 -9.21
C GLU A 42 -7.39 -7.64 -9.35
N LYS A 43 -6.73 -7.23 -10.44
CA LYS A 43 -5.28 -7.45 -10.61
C LYS A 43 -4.47 -6.74 -9.54
N CYS A 44 -4.80 -5.48 -9.24
CA CYS A 44 -4.12 -4.70 -8.22
C CYS A 44 -4.27 -5.31 -6.83
N LEU A 45 -5.50 -5.68 -6.45
CA LEU A 45 -5.79 -6.32 -5.15
C LEU A 45 -5.09 -7.67 -5.02
N THR A 46 -5.12 -8.49 -6.07
CA THR A 46 -4.41 -9.79 -6.11
C THR A 46 -2.90 -9.60 -5.90
N ALA A 47 -2.30 -8.62 -6.58
CA ALA A 47 -0.86 -8.35 -6.45
C ALA A 47 -0.50 -7.87 -5.03
N LEU A 48 -1.34 -7.04 -4.42
CA LEU A 48 -1.17 -6.60 -3.03
C LEU A 48 -1.29 -7.77 -2.04
N GLU A 49 -2.28 -8.65 -2.22
CA GLU A 49 -2.46 -9.84 -1.40
C GLU A 49 -1.25 -10.78 -1.50
N GLU A 50 -0.78 -11.07 -2.71
CA GLU A 50 0.40 -11.90 -2.91
C GLU A 50 1.65 -11.31 -2.25
N SER A 51 1.80 -9.98 -2.34
CA SER A 51 2.88 -9.25 -1.71
C SER A 51 2.79 -9.32 -0.17
N ASP A 52 1.61 -9.10 0.41
CA ASP A 52 1.41 -9.22 1.86
C ASP A 52 1.68 -10.63 2.37
N ARG A 53 1.22 -11.66 1.64
CA ARG A 53 1.50 -13.05 2.00
C ARG A 53 2.99 -13.36 2.00
N ARG A 54 3.76 -12.81 1.04
CA ARG A 54 5.22 -12.94 1.02
C ARG A 54 5.87 -12.21 2.21
N LEU A 55 5.38 -11.02 2.57
CA LEU A 55 5.88 -10.30 3.75
C LEU A 55 5.52 -11.00 5.07
N ALA A 56 4.36 -11.66 5.13
CA ALA A 56 3.92 -12.40 6.31
C ALA A 56 4.77 -13.63 6.61
N THR A 57 5.35 -14.27 5.58
CA THR A 57 6.27 -15.40 5.75
C THR A 57 7.70 -14.97 6.04
N MET A 58 8.06 -13.72 5.74
CA MET A 58 9.35 -13.15 6.15
C MET A 58 9.38 -13.04 7.67
N GLY A 59 10.35 -13.73 8.29
CA GLY A 59 10.50 -13.77 9.74
C GLY A 59 10.76 -12.38 10.35
N PRO A 60 10.64 -12.25 11.69
CA PRO A 60 10.97 -11.00 12.37
C PRO A 60 12.38 -10.52 11.98
N GLY A 61 12.49 -9.27 11.51
CA GLY A 61 13.77 -8.64 11.17
C GLY A 61 14.21 -8.75 9.70
N THR A 62 13.43 -9.37 8.81
CA THR A 62 13.78 -9.44 7.36
C THR A 62 12.96 -8.50 6.48
N GLY A 63 11.76 -8.10 6.92
CA GLY A 63 10.95 -7.09 6.25
C GLY A 63 11.09 -5.72 6.94
N GLY A 64 11.69 -4.75 6.26
CA GLY A 64 11.78 -3.35 6.72
C GLY A 64 10.44 -2.61 6.74
N TYR A 65 9.36 -3.27 6.31
CA TYR A 65 8.01 -2.72 6.25
C TYR A 65 6.93 -3.81 6.26
N ASP A 66 5.68 -3.42 6.48
CA ASP A 66 4.48 -4.20 6.14
C ASP A 66 3.46 -3.34 5.41
N TRP A 67 2.63 -3.96 4.57
CA TRP A 67 1.38 -3.33 4.12
C TRP A 67 0.47 -3.13 5.31
N GLN A 68 -0.25 -2.03 5.37
CA GLN A 68 -1.33 -1.82 6.33
C GLN A 68 -2.66 -2.06 5.61
N ILE A 69 -3.75 -1.75 6.31
CA ILE A 69 -5.12 -1.89 5.80
C ILE A 69 -5.27 -1.42 4.34
N VAL A 70 -5.93 -2.25 3.55
CA VAL A 70 -6.23 -2.02 2.13
C VAL A 70 -7.73 -1.77 1.98
N PHE A 71 -8.08 -0.64 1.37
CA PHE A 71 -9.44 -0.29 1.00
C PHE A 71 -9.60 -0.32 -0.51
N ARG A 72 -10.75 -0.83 -0.94
CA ARG A 72 -11.29 -0.69 -2.28
C ARG A 72 -12.38 0.38 -2.27
N GLU A 73 -12.33 1.29 -3.24
CA GLU A 73 -13.39 2.26 -3.51
C GLU A 73 -13.84 2.09 -4.98
N ASP A 74 -15.09 1.70 -5.20
CA ASP A 74 -15.67 1.61 -6.55
C ASP A 74 -16.41 2.90 -6.91
N MET A 75 -16.21 3.40 -8.13
CA MET A 75 -16.90 4.57 -8.68
C MET A 75 -18.03 4.18 -9.62
N ALA A 76 -19.04 5.03 -9.74
CA ALA A 76 -20.22 4.75 -10.57
C ALA A 76 -19.94 4.73 -12.08
N ASP A 77 -18.83 5.30 -12.53
CA ASP A 77 -18.39 5.24 -13.93
C ASP A 77 -17.64 3.94 -14.27
N GLY A 78 -17.51 3.02 -13.30
CA GLY A 78 -16.82 1.75 -13.44
C GLY A 78 -15.32 1.79 -13.13
N SER A 79 -14.75 2.97 -12.87
CA SER A 79 -13.40 3.12 -12.34
C SER A 79 -13.36 2.87 -10.83
N GLY A 80 -12.19 2.97 -10.21
CA GLY A 80 -12.06 2.83 -8.78
C GLY A 80 -10.75 3.34 -8.22
N LYS A 81 -10.59 3.20 -6.91
CA LYS A 81 -9.35 3.46 -6.20
C LYS A 81 -9.00 2.32 -5.26
N VAL A 82 -7.71 2.06 -5.14
CA VAL A 82 -7.14 1.23 -4.09
C VAL A 82 -6.35 2.13 -3.14
N HIS A 83 -6.69 2.08 -1.86
CA HIS A 83 -5.94 2.77 -0.82
C HIS A 83 -5.25 1.77 0.08
N PHE A 84 -3.99 1.99 0.40
CA PHE A 84 -3.31 1.17 1.41
C PHE A 84 -2.24 1.96 2.15
N GLY A 85 -1.98 1.54 3.38
CA GLY A 85 -0.85 2.06 4.14
C GLY A 85 0.40 1.20 3.99
N VAL A 86 1.54 1.77 4.34
CA VAL A 86 2.82 1.09 4.50
C VAL A 86 3.40 1.54 5.82
N VAL A 87 3.67 0.60 6.72
CA VAL A 87 4.37 0.88 7.97
C VAL A 87 5.83 0.47 7.81
N TRP A 88 6.75 1.37 8.14
CA TRP A 88 8.19 1.15 8.01
C TRP A 88 8.82 0.99 9.38
N TYR A 89 9.78 0.07 9.51
CA TYR A 89 10.45 -0.26 10.76
C TYR A 89 11.95 0.07 10.76
N ASP A 90 12.49 0.42 9.61
CA ASP A 90 13.91 0.75 9.42
C ASP A 90 14.05 2.07 8.66
N THR A 91 14.78 3.01 9.25
CA THR A 91 14.91 4.39 8.75
C THR A 91 15.70 4.44 7.45
N ASP A 92 16.77 3.64 7.33
CA ASP A 92 17.63 3.64 6.14
C ASP A 92 16.91 2.95 4.98
N PHE A 93 16.18 1.86 5.26
CA PHE A 93 15.32 1.20 4.30
C PHE A 93 14.21 2.13 3.82
N TYR A 94 13.52 2.84 4.72
CA TYR A 94 12.53 3.84 4.37
C TYR A 94 13.11 4.92 3.43
N ARG A 95 14.26 5.51 3.79
CA ARG A 95 14.91 6.54 2.97
C ARG A 95 15.29 6.03 1.57
N ALA A 96 15.74 4.78 1.49
CA ALA A 96 16.14 4.16 0.23
C ALA A 96 14.96 3.71 -0.64
N LYS A 97 13.80 3.38 -0.05
CA LYS A 97 12.70 2.68 -0.73
C LYS A 97 11.36 3.39 -0.74
N ARG A 98 11.16 4.49 -0.02
CA ARG A 98 9.83 5.14 0.07
C ARG A 98 9.28 5.61 -1.29
N GLU A 99 10.16 6.01 -2.20
CA GLU A 99 9.79 6.50 -3.55
C GLU A 99 9.55 5.35 -4.55
N ILE A 100 9.60 4.08 -4.11
CA ILE A 100 9.49 2.93 -5.01
C ILE A 100 8.13 2.86 -5.73
N PHE A 101 7.08 3.42 -5.12
CA PHE A 101 5.72 3.46 -5.67
C PHE A 101 5.53 4.55 -6.72
N SER A 102 6.38 5.58 -6.73
CA SER A 102 6.40 6.66 -7.72
C SER A 102 7.55 6.52 -8.72
N ALA A 103 8.48 5.60 -8.48
CA ALA A 103 9.66 5.38 -9.31
C ALA A 103 9.29 4.81 -10.68
N SER A 104 9.91 5.37 -11.72
CA SER A 104 9.82 4.88 -13.10
C SER A 104 10.26 3.43 -13.24
N ASP A 105 11.10 2.91 -12.34
CA ASP A 105 11.52 1.50 -12.32
C ASP A 105 10.36 0.51 -12.07
N HIS A 106 9.22 0.97 -11.53
CA HIS A 106 8.02 0.15 -11.33
C HIS A 106 7.02 0.22 -12.49
N THR A 107 7.29 1.01 -13.54
CA THR A 107 6.43 1.11 -14.73
C THR A 107 6.13 -0.22 -15.39
N SER A 108 7.10 -1.16 -15.42
CA SER A 108 6.87 -2.50 -15.98
C SER A 108 5.88 -3.34 -15.18
N MET A 109 5.82 -3.14 -13.85
CA MET A 109 4.84 -3.78 -12.98
C MET A 109 3.47 -3.11 -13.13
N PHE A 110 3.43 -1.77 -13.07
CA PHE A 110 2.18 -1.01 -13.21
C PHE A 110 1.51 -1.28 -14.56
N GLY A 111 2.27 -1.31 -15.65
CA GLY A 111 1.75 -1.63 -16.98
C GLY A 111 1.20 -3.06 -17.10
N ARG A 112 1.73 -4.03 -16.34
CA ARG A 112 1.14 -5.39 -16.27
C ARG A 112 -0.16 -5.42 -15.49
N LEU A 113 -0.29 -4.55 -14.48
CA LEU A 113 -1.49 -4.45 -13.66
C LEU A 113 -2.60 -3.67 -14.36
N GLY A 114 -2.25 -2.68 -15.19
CA GLY A 114 -3.20 -1.90 -15.99
C GLY A 114 -3.26 -0.42 -15.65
N PHE A 115 -2.27 0.12 -14.94
CA PHE A 115 -2.17 1.54 -14.57
C PHE A 115 -0.73 2.05 -14.76
N THR A 116 -0.53 3.35 -14.54
CA THR A 116 0.76 4.04 -14.71
C THR A 116 1.21 4.70 -13.40
N ALA A 117 2.43 5.24 -13.38
CA ALA A 117 2.90 5.98 -12.21
C ALA A 117 2.07 7.25 -11.94
N ASP A 118 1.48 7.84 -12.98
CA ASP A 118 0.63 9.04 -12.84
C ASP A 118 -0.70 8.75 -12.13
N ASP A 119 -1.10 7.48 -12.09
CA ASP A 119 -2.28 7.01 -11.37
C ASP A 119 -2.01 6.77 -9.87
N VAL A 120 -0.75 6.89 -9.44
CA VAL A 120 -0.30 6.63 -8.07
C VAL A 120 0.02 7.92 -7.35
N SER A 121 -0.62 8.15 -6.20
CA SER A 121 -0.25 9.22 -5.28
C SER A 121 0.21 8.63 -3.95
N VAL A 122 1.28 9.19 -3.39
CA VAL A 122 1.88 8.73 -2.13
C VAL A 122 2.08 9.90 -1.18
N GLU A 123 1.68 9.71 0.06
CA GLU A 123 1.96 10.61 1.17
C GLU A 123 2.82 9.88 2.20
N HIS A 124 3.78 10.58 2.81
CA HIS A 124 4.71 10.00 3.78
C HIS A 124 4.74 10.79 5.08
N TRP A 125 4.86 10.08 6.20
CA TRP A 125 5.05 10.68 7.51
C TRP A 125 6.17 9.95 8.24
N VAL A 126 7.19 10.68 8.69
CA VAL A 126 8.18 10.13 9.62
C VAL A 126 7.59 10.21 11.01
N LYS A 127 7.68 9.12 11.78
CA LYS A 127 7.38 9.19 13.20
C LYS A 127 8.61 9.78 13.85
N ASP A 128 8.52 11.05 14.25
CA ASP A 128 9.55 11.63 15.11
C ASP A 128 9.77 10.68 16.28
N ALA A 129 11.03 10.37 16.57
CA ALA A 129 11.36 9.73 17.83
C ALA A 129 10.69 10.59 18.90
N ALA A 130 9.66 10.04 19.56
CA ALA A 130 9.02 10.72 20.65
C ALA A 130 10.14 11.25 21.54
N ALA A 131 10.14 12.58 21.75
CA ALA A 131 11.03 13.20 22.69
C ALA A 131 11.00 12.36 23.96
N ALA A 132 12.16 11.80 24.31
CA ALA A 132 12.35 10.99 25.50
C ALA A 132 11.94 11.78 26.76
#